data_AF-A0A9D7GRW3-F1
#
_entry.id   AF-A0A9D7GRW3-F1
#
_cell.length_a   1.000
_cell.length_b   1.000
_cell.length_c   1.000
_cell.angle_alpha   90.00
_cell.angle_beta   90.00
_cell.angle_gamma   90.00
#
_symmetry.space_group_name_H-M   'P 1'
#
loop_
_entity.id
_entity.type
_entity.pdbx_description
1 polymer ?
#
loop_
_entity_poly.entity_id
_entity_poly.type
_entity_poly.pdbx_seq_one_letter_code
_entity_poly.pdbx_strand_id
1 'polypeptide(L)' 'MTEPSVQVEDTTVDALIVQYPTTMAVFNAFGVDGCCGAHRTVRDAAAEDGVDVAALVAGLRQAIDTAEAQ' A
#
# COMPACT_ATOMS: atom_id res chain seq x y z
N MET A 1 15.59 16.44 -4.38
CA MET A 1 15.86 15.00 -4.53
C MET A 1 15.78 14.42 -3.13
N THR A 2 14.68 13.88 -2.62
CA THR A 2 13.37 13.51 -3.15
C THR A 2 12.45 13.71 -1.95
N GLU A 3 11.40 14.52 -2.05
CA GLU A 3 10.32 14.50 -1.06
C GLU A 3 9.37 13.40 -1.53
N PRO A 4 9.39 12.17 -0.97
CA PRO A 4 8.29 11.26 -1.25
C PRO A 4 7.18 11.68 -0.29
N SER A 5 6.47 12.75 -0.65
CA SER A 5 5.12 13.00 -0.17
C SER A 5 4.11 12.08 -0.87
N VAL A 6 4.53 10.85 -1.20
CA VAL A 6 3.62 9.79 -1.62
C VAL A 6 2.76 9.45 -0.41
N GLN A 7 1.53 9.96 -0.42
CA GLN A 7 0.50 9.66 0.56
C GLN A 7 -0.02 8.26 0.23
N VAL A 8 0.77 7.23 0.54
CA VAL A 8 0.43 5.81 0.34
C VAL A 8 -0.93 5.48 0.96
N GLU A 9 -1.24 6.13 2.09
CA GLU A 9 -2.51 6.01 2.81
C GLU A 9 -3.73 6.60 2.07
N ASP A 10 -3.53 7.63 1.23
CA ASP A 10 -4.58 8.31 0.45
C ASP A 10 -4.70 7.74 -0.98
N THR A 11 -3.70 6.94 -1.39
CA THR A 11 -3.70 6.28 -2.70
C THR A 11 -4.55 5.01 -2.63
N THR A 12 -5.20 4.66 -3.74
CA THR A 12 -5.94 3.41 -3.83
C THR A 12 -5.00 2.21 -3.90
N VAL A 13 -5.45 1.09 -3.33
CA VAL A 13 -4.68 -0.17 -3.34
C VAL A 13 -4.34 -0.59 -4.78
N ASP A 14 -5.29 -0.44 -5.70
CA ASP A 14 -5.09 -0.74 -7.13
C ASP A 14 -4.01 0.14 -7.77
N ALA A 15 -4.07 1.46 -7.58
CA ALA A 15 -3.10 2.38 -8.16
C ALA A 15 -1.67 2.12 -7.66
N LEU A 16 -1.53 1.69 -6.40
CA LEU A 16 -0.25 1.26 -5.83
C LEU A 16 0.24 -0.05 -6.42
N ILE A 17 -0.63 -1.06 -6.55
CA ILE A 17 -0.25 -2.35 -7.16
C ILE A 17 0.12 -2.17 -8.64
N VAL A 18 -0.59 -1.30 -9.37
CA VAL A 18 -0.31 -0.99 -10.78
C VAL A 18 1.02 -0.26 -10.94
N GLN A 19 1.32 0.72 -10.08
CA GLN A 19 2.62 1.42 -10.12
C GLN A 19 3.77 0.55 -9.59
N TYR A 20 3.53 -0.17 -8.49
CA TYR A 20 4.52 -0.90 -7.73
C TYR A 20 3.99 -2.32 -7.47
N PRO A 21 4.17 -3.28 -8.40
CA PRO A 21 3.67 -4.65 -8.22
C PRO A 21 4.22 -5.34 -6.98
N THR A 22 5.34 -4.89 -6.42
CA THR A 22 5.92 -5.39 -5.18
C THR A 22 5.07 -5.07 -3.93
N THR A 23 4.25 -4.01 -3.95
CA THR A 23 3.35 -3.69 -2.83
C THR A 23 2.23 -4.71 -2.68
N MET A 24 1.88 -5.42 -3.76
CA MET A 24 0.88 -6.50 -3.73
C MET A 24 1.23 -7.60 -2.71
N ALA A 25 2.52 -7.94 -2.61
CA ALA A 25 3.00 -8.92 -1.63
C ALA A 25 2.80 -8.44 -0.19
N VAL A 26 2.97 -7.13 0.06
CA VAL A 26 2.71 -6.51 1.35
C VAL A 26 1.22 -6.59 1.68
N PHE A 27 0.34 -6.12 0.79
CA PHE A 27 -1.11 -6.19 1.02
C PHE A 27 -1.58 -7.62 1.34
N ASN A 28 -1.10 -8.61 0.59
CA ASN A 28 -1.44 -10.01 0.82
C ASN A 28 -0.89 -10.53 2.17
N ALA A 29 0.32 -10.13 2.57
CA ALA A 29 0.90 -10.50 3.86
C ALA A 29 0.13 -9.90 5.06
N PHE A 30 -0.45 -8.70 4.88
CA PHE A 30 -1.28 -8.05 5.89
C PHE A 30 -2.76 -8.50 5.85
N GLY A 31 -3.15 -9.32 4.87
CA GLY A 31 -4.52 -9.80 4.71
C GLY A 31 -5.49 -8.79 4.08
N VAL A 32 -4.97 -7.72 3.46
CA VAL A 32 -5.78 -6.73 2.74
C VAL A 32 -6.04 -7.24 1.34
N ASP A 33 -7.26 -7.74 1.11
CA ASP A 33 -7.65 -8.33 -0.16
C ASP A 33 -8.04 -7.23 -1.16
N GLY A 34 -7.12 -6.91 -2.07
CA GLY A 34 -7.30 -5.90 -3.13
C GLY A 34 -8.48 -6.19 -4.07
N CYS A 35 -9.07 -7.39 -4.02
CA CYS A 35 -10.17 -7.83 -4.87
C CYS A 35 -11.51 -7.11 -4.55
N CYS A 36 -11.77 -6.77 -3.29
CA CYS A 36 -12.97 -6.01 -2.86
C CYS A 36 -12.68 -4.54 -2.48
N GLY A 37 -11.40 -4.17 -2.49
CA GLY A 37 -10.89 -2.87 -2.00
C GLY A 37 -10.14 -2.04 -3.04
N ALA A 38 -10.06 -2.46 -4.31
CA ALA A 38 -9.30 -1.78 -5.36
C ALA A 38 -9.61 -0.27 -5.52
N HIS A 39 -10.86 0.15 -5.32
CA HIS A 39 -11.26 1.57 -5.34
C HIS A 39 -11.11 2.29 -3.98
N ARG A 40 -10.77 1.57 -2.91
CA ARG A 40 -10.59 2.14 -1.57
C ARG A 40 -9.14 2.53 -1.37
N THR A 41 -8.95 3.55 -0.55
CA THR A 41 -7.60 3.97 -0.14
C THR A 41 -7.00 2.94 0.81
N VAL A 42 -5.68 2.87 0.87
CA VAL A 42 -4.99 1.97 1.80
C VAL A 42 -5.46 2.16 3.24
N ARG A 43 -5.72 3.41 3.65
CA ARG A 43 -6.23 3.71 4.98
C ARG A 43 -7.61 3.10 5.23
N ASP A 44 -8.51 3.22 4.27
CA ASP A 44 -9.88 2.72 4.37
C ASP A 44 -9.90 1.18 4.39
N ALA A 45 -9.16 0.55 3.49
CA ALA A 45 -9.02 -0.89 3.44
C ALA A 45 -8.45 -1.45 4.76
N ALA A 46 -7.38 -0.85 5.28
CA ALA A 46 -6.80 -1.28 6.56
C ALA A 46 -7.76 -1.05 7.75
N ALA A 47 -8.52 0.05 7.77
CA ALA A 47 -9.49 0.29 8.83
C ALA A 47 -10.64 -0.73 8.82
N GLU A 48 -11.14 -1.10 7.63
CA GLU A 48 -12.22 -2.07 7.45
C GLU A 48 -11.79 -3.49 7.82
N ASP A 49 -10.57 -3.88 7.44
CA ASP A 49 -9.98 -5.18 7.78
C ASP A 49 -9.42 -5.24 9.23
N GLY A 50 -9.45 -4.13 9.96
CA GLY A 50 -8.90 -4.02 11.32
C GLY A 50 -7.38 -4.15 11.37
N VAL A 51 -6.71 -3.85 10.25
CA VAL A 51 -5.26 -3.85 10.11
C VAL A 51 -4.70 -2.51 10.57
N ASP A 52 -3.53 -2.56 11.20
CA ASP A 52 -2.83 -1.35 11.61
C ASP A 52 -2.32 -0.60 10.37
N VAL A 53 -2.98 0.52 10.05
CA VAL A 53 -2.64 1.39 8.91
C VAL A 53 -1.17 1.80 8.96
N ALA A 54 -0.63 2.11 10.14
CA ALA A 54 0.74 2.57 10.26
C ALA A 54 1.74 1.45 9.94
N ALA A 55 1.48 0.22 10.41
CA ALA A 55 2.28 -0.94 10.06
C ALA A 55 2.21 -1.28 8.56
N LEU A 56 1.01 -1.21 7.97
CA LEU A 56 0.81 -1.44 6.54
C LEU A 56 1.56 -0.39 5.70
N VAL A 57 1.38 0.91 6.02
CA VAL A 57 2.05 2.01 5.33
C VAL A 57 3.58 1.91 5.45
N ALA A 58 4.10 1.52 6.61
CA ALA A 58 5.54 1.28 6.79
C ALA A 58 6.05 0.15 5.87
N GLY A 59 5.33 -0.97 5.81
CA GLY A 59 5.66 -2.08 4.91
C GLY A 59 5.60 -1.68 3.43
N LEU A 60 4.56 -0.94 3.04
CA LEU A 60 4.39 -0.44 1.67
C LEU A 60 5.50 0.53 1.29
N ARG A 61 5.87 1.47 2.18
CA ARG A 61 6.98 2.40 1.95
C ARG A 61 8.30 1.66 1.70
N GLN A 62 8.59 0.64 2.50
CA GLN A 62 9.82 -0.14 2.34
C GLN A 62 9.83 -0.95 1.03
N ALA A 63 8.66 -1.48 0.65
CA ALA A 63 8.47 -2.16 -0.62
C ALA A 63 8.67 -1.20 -1.82
N ILE A 64 8.08 0.00 -1.76
CA ILE A 64 8.27 1.05 -2.78
C ILE A 64 9.73 1.47 -2.88
N ASP A 65 10.39 1.75 -1.76
CA ASP A 65 11.82 2.11 -1.72
C ASP A 65 12.69 1.04 -2.39
N THR A 66 12.40 -0.24 -2.13
CA THR A 66 13.08 -1.36 -2.78
C THR A 66 12.77 -1.44 -4.28
N ALA A 67 11.56 -1.09 -4.71
CA ALA A 67 11.16 -1.08 -6.12
C ALA A 67 11.76 0.11 -6.89
N GLU A 68 11.90 1.28 -6.26
CA GLU A 68 12.56 2.45 -6.87
C GLU A 68 14.09 2.33 -6.91
N ALA A 69 14.66 1.50 -6.04
CA ALA A 69 16.08 1.18 -6.05
C ALA A 69 16.50 0.20 -7.17
N GLN A 70 15.54 -0.34 -7.94
CA GLN A 70 15.76 -1.30 -9.04
C GLN A 70 15.63 -0.62 -10.41
#